data_AF-X1DTV0-F1
#
_entry.id   AF-X1DTV0-F1
#
_cell.length_a   1.000
_cell.length_b   1.000
_cell.length_c   1.000
_cell.angle_alpha   90.00
_cell.angle_beta   90.00
_cell.angle_gamma   90.00
#
_symmetry.space_group_name_H-M   'P 1'
#
loop_
_entity.id
_entity.type
_entity.pdbx_description
1 polymer ?
#
loop_
_entity_poly.entity_id
_entity_poly.type
_entity_poly.pdbx_seq_one_letter_code
_entity_poly.pdbx_strand_id
1 'polypeptide(L)'
;ILICGGRGGVMEAACKGAKEEKGITIGVLPGNDKENANPYIDIPIVTGMGEARNVIIARSSDAVIAIAGKYGTLSEIAFALRFDVPVVGIATWNINIPILKAKNPKQAVGMALSAIRKTREKY
;
A
#
# COMPACT_ATOMS: atom_id res chain seq x y z
N ILE A 1 -5.61 5.71 8.30
CA ILE A 1 -6.35 5.13 7.15
C ILE A 1 -5.40 4.19 6.44
N LEU A 2 -5.86 3.00 6.04
CA LEU A 2 -5.11 2.08 5.20
C LEU A 2 -5.79 1.98 3.84
N ILE A 3 -5.02 2.16 2.77
CA ILE A 3 -5.48 1.93 1.39
C ILE A 3 -4.68 0.77 0.79
N CYS A 4 -5.36 -0.17 0.14
CA CYS A 4 -4.74 -1.33 -0.50
C CYS A 4 -5.56 -1.84 -1.69
N GLY A 5 -5.11 -2.93 -2.34
CA GLY A 5 -5.85 -3.57 -3.43
C GLY A 5 -7.09 -4.38 -3.01
N GLY A 6 -7.42 -4.40 -1.72
CA GLY A 6 -8.69 -4.88 -1.19
C GLY A 6 -8.95 -6.39 -1.22
N ARG A 7 -8.06 -7.22 -1.79
CA ARG A 7 -8.21 -8.69 -1.85
C ARG A 7 -7.56 -9.40 -0.65
N GLY A 8 -7.50 -10.73 -0.68
CA GLY A 8 -6.92 -11.58 0.36
C GLY A 8 -5.40 -11.46 0.56
N GLY A 9 -4.85 -12.32 1.43
CA GLY A 9 -3.41 -12.44 1.67
C GLY A 9 -2.85 -11.30 2.52
N VAL A 10 -1.73 -10.70 2.10
CA VAL A 10 -1.07 -9.62 2.87
C VAL A 10 -1.98 -8.40 3.05
N MET A 11 -2.80 -8.07 2.05
CA MET A 11 -3.73 -6.95 2.11
C MET A 11 -4.80 -7.18 3.18
N GLU A 12 -5.35 -8.38 3.24
CA GLU A 12 -6.32 -8.79 4.26
C GLU A 12 -5.72 -8.77 5.67
N ALA A 13 -4.49 -9.29 5.85
CA ALA A 13 -3.80 -9.23 7.13
C ALA A 13 -3.52 -7.78 7.58
N ALA A 14 -3.14 -6.91 6.65
CA ALA A 14 -2.93 -5.49 6.94
C ALA A 14 -4.25 -4.78 7.31
N CYS A 15 -5.34 -5.07 6.59
CA CYS A 15 -6.67 -4.54 6.91
C CYS A 15 -7.14 -5.02 8.29
N LYS A 16 -6.97 -6.30 8.61
CA LYS A 16 -7.30 -6.83 9.94
C LYS A 16 -6.59 -6.07 11.05
N GLY A 17 -5.27 -5.90 10.95
CA GLY A 17 -4.50 -5.12 11.94
C GLY A 17 -4.94 -3.66 12.03
N ALA A 18 -5.30 -3.04 10.89
CA ALA A 18 -5.88 -1.69 10.91
C ALA A 18 -7.23 -1.65 11.63
N LYS A 19 -8.09 -2.66 11.44
CA LYS A 19 -9.40 -2.76 12.11
C LYS A 19 -9.27 -2.99 13.61
N GLU A 20 -8.31 -3.80 14.06
CA GLU A 20 -8.02 -4.04 15.49
C GLU A 20 -7.70 -2.72 16.22
N GLU A 21 -7.05 -1.79 15.53
CA GLU A 21 -6.74 -0.44 16.01
C GLU A 21 -7.80 0.61 15.63
N LYS A 22 -9.02 0.19 15.27
CA LYS A 22 -10.16 1.06 14.88
C LYS A 22 -9.87 1.98 13.68
N GLY A 23 -8.92 1.61 12.83
CA GLY A 23 -8.62 2.29 11.58
C GLY A 23 -9.68 2.06 10.50
N ILE A 24 -9.74 2.99 9.54
CA ILE A 24 -10.55 2.88 8.32
C ILE A 24 -9.71 2.22 7.22
N THR A 25 -10.32 1.26 6.52
CA THR A 25 -9.71 0.50 5.42
C THR A 25 -10.42 0.77 4.09
N ILE A 26 -9.63 1.07 3.05
CA ILE A 26 -10.09 1.34 1.70
C ILE A 26 -9.51 0.29 0.75
N GLY A 27 -10.36 -0.40 0.01
CA GLY A 27 -9.96 -1.45 -0.94
C GLY A 27 -10.22 -1.02 -2.37
N VAL A 28 -9.17 -0.74 -3.14
CA VAL A 28 -9.29 -0.42 -4.58
C VAL A 28 -9.24 -1.73 -5.37
N LEU A 29 -10.42 -2.19 -5.80
CA LEU A 29 -10.60 -3.49 -6.43
C LEU A 29 -10.41 -3.41 -7.95
N PRO A 30 -9.82 -4.45 -8.58
CA PRO A 30 -9.56 -4.45 -10.02
C PRO A 30 -10.79 -4.77 -10.88
N GLY A 31 -11.81 -5.39 -10.29
CA GLY A 31 -13.05 -5.80 -10.98
C GLY A 31 -14.22 -4.85 -10.73
N ASN A 32 -15.42 -5.32 -11.06
CA ASN A 32 -16.68 -4.56 -10.98
C ASN A 32 -17.56 -4.99 -9.80
N ASP A 33 -17.12 -5.98 -9.02
CA ASP A 33 -17.88 -6.55 -7.92
C ASP A 33 -17.26 -6.19 -6.57
N LYS A 34 -18.05 -5.51 -5.73
CA LYS A 34 -17.62 -5.10 -4.38
C LYS A 34 -17.48 -6.28 -3.43
N GLU A 35 -18.17 -7.39 -3.68
CA GLU A 35 -18.11 -8.61 -2.87
C GLU A 35 -16.75 -9.32 -2.97
N ASN A 36 -15.90 -8.89 -3.90
CA ASN A 36 -14.51 -9.37 -4.01
C ASN A 36 -13.56 -8.71 -2.99
N ALA A 37 -14.04 -7.74 -2.21
CA ALA A 37 -13.29 -7.17 -1.10
C ALA A 37 -13.11 -8.20 0.02
N ASN A 38 -11.97 -8.16 0.71
CA ASN A 38 -11.78 -8.93 1.93
C ASN A 38 -12.70 -8.41 3.05
N PRO A 39 -13.04 -9.26 4.05
CA PRO A 39 -14.02 -8.91 5.09
C PRO A 39 -13.65 -7.72 5.98
N TYR A 40 -12.41 -7.25 5.92
CA TYR A 40 -11.90 -6.15 6.73
C TYR A 40 -11.88 -4.81 5.98
N ILE A 41 -12.44 -4.72 4.77
CA ILE A 41 -12.59 -3.47 4.01
C ILE A 41 -13.86 -2.72 4.43
N ASP A 42 -13.72 -1.45 4.84
CA ASP A 42 -14.85 -0.57 5.13
C ASP A 42 -15.41 0.06 3.84
N ILE A 43 -14.52 0.45 2.93
CA ILE A 43 -14.87 1.20 1.72
C ILE A 43 -14.30 0.48 0.49
N PRO A 44 -15.09 -0.35 -0.21
CA PRO A 44 -14.68 -0.94 -1.48
C PRO A 44 -14.86 0.08 -2.62
N ILE A 45 -13.81 0.27 -3.41
CA ILE A 45 -13.81 1.05 -4.65
C ILE A 45 -13.69 0.07 -5.81
N VAL A 46 -14.80 -0.18 -6.52
CA VAL A 46 -14.81 -1.01 -7.74
C VAL A 46 -14.34 -0.16 -8.92
N THR A 47 -13.29 -0.61 -9.62
CA THR A 47 -12.66 0.20 -10.69
C THR A 47 -12.85 -0.38 -12.09
N GLY A 48 -12.94 -1.71 -12.23
CA GLY A 48 -12.87 -2.36 -13.54
C GLY A 48 -11.54 -2.17 -14.28
N MET A 49 -10.50 -1.64 -13.61
CA MET A 49 -9.24 -1.24 -14.24
C MET A 49 -8.18 -2.36 -14.27
N GLY A 50 -8.49 -3.56 -13.80
CA GLY A 50 -7.49 -4.63 -13.68
C GLY A 50 -6.30 -4.16 -12.83
N GLU A 51 -5.08 -4.40 -13.31
CA GLU A 51 -3.86 -3.95 -12.63
C GLU A 51 -3.59 -2.45 -12.75
N ALA A 52 -4.25 -1.73 -13.67
CA ALA A 52 -4.07 -0.29 -13.79
C ALA A 52 -4.55 0.48 -12.53
N ARG A 53 -5.41 -0.14 -11.70
CA ARG A 53 -5.83 0.41 -10.39
C ARG A 53 -4.66 0.68 -9.44
N ASN A 54 -3.49 0.06 -9.64
CA ASN A 54 -2.32 0.22 -8.79
C ASN A 54 -1.87 1.69 -8.73
N VAL A 55 -2.08 2.44 -9.81
CA VAL A 55 -1.77 3.88 -9.89
C VAL A 55 -2.59 4.69 -8.89
N ILE A 56 -3.86 4.33 -8.68
CA ILE A 56 -4.78 5.03 -7.77
C ILE A 56 -4.27 4.89 -6.34
N ILE A 57 -3.83 3.69 -5.95
CA ILE A 57 -3.32 3.44 -4.61
C ILE A 57 -2.02 4.20 -4.39
N ALA A 58 -1.07 4.07 -5.30
CA ALA A 58 0.21 4.75 -5.19
C ALA A 58 0.03 6.27 -5.09
N ARG A 59 -0.84 6.85 -5.93
CA ARG A 59 -1.07 8.30 -5.96
C ARG A 59 -1.87 8.83 -4.77
N SER A 60 -2.74 8.00 -4.20
CA SER A 60 -3.57 8.37 -3.04
C SER A 60 -2.86 8.14 -1.70
N SER A 61 -1.63 7.63 -1.70
CA SER A 61 -0.90 7.26 -0.49
C SER A 61 0.11 8.34 -0.09
N ASP A 62 0.17 8.66 1.20
CA ASP A 62 1.26 9.49 1.76
C ASP A 62 2.59 8.71 1.83
N ALA A 63 2.52 7.38 2.01
CA ALA A 63 3.65 6.45 1.97
C ALA A 63 3.15 5.05 1.60
N VAL A 64 4.03 4.23 1.01
CA VAL A 64 3.72 2.86 0.63
C VAL A 64 4.60 1.88 1.41
N ILE A 65 3.99 0.81 1.95
CA ILE A 65 4.71 -0.32 2.53
C ILE A 65 4.58 -1.50 1.58
N ALA A 66 5.68 -1.89 0.94
CA ALA A 66 5.74 -3.00 0.00
C ALA A 66 6.20 -4.28 0.73
N ILE A 67 5.35 -5.29 0.75
CA ILE A 67 5.61 -6.55 1.47
C ILE A 67 5.67 -7.70 0.46
N ALA A 68 6.69 -8.56 0.59
CA ALA A 68 6.95 -9.65 -0.34
C ALA A 68 7.16 -9.16 -1.80
N GLY A 69 7.28 -10.08 -2.76
CA GLY A 69 7.57 -9.72 -4.15
C GLY A 69 6.80 -10.56 -5.15
N LYS A 70 5.83 -9.95 -5.82
CA LYS A 70 5.32 -10.36 -7.14
C LYS A 70 5.35 -9.16 -8.10
N TYR A 71 5.03 -9.36 -9.37
CA TYR A 71 5.03 -8.29 -10.38
C TYR A 71 4.08 -7.14 -10.02
N GLY A 72 2.92 -7.42 -9.41
CA GLY A 72 2.01 -6.39 -8.92
C GLY A 72 2.68 -5.44 -7.91
N THR A 73 3.37 -6.00 -6.91
CA THR A 73 4.13 -5.21 -5.93
C THR A 73 5.22 -4.36 -6.58
N LEU A 74 5.92 -4.89 -7.60
CA LEU A 74 6.93 -4.13 -8.33
C LEU A 74 6.31 -2.92 -9.06
N SER A 75 5.13 -3.09 -9.66
CA SER A 75 4.42 -1.99 -10.31
C SER A 75 3.97 -0.90 -9.33
N GLU A 76 3.49 -1.27 -8.14
CA GLU A 76 3.12 -0.32 -7.09
C GLU A 76 4.34 0.46 -6.57
N ILE A 77 5.49 -0.20 -6.42
CA ILE A 77 6.76 0.46 -6.07
C ILE A 77 7.15 1.47 -7.16
N ALA A 78 7.08 1.09 -8.43
CA ALA A 78 7.44 1.97 -9.54
C ALA A 78 6.55 3.22 -9.61
N PHE A 79 5.22 3.06 -9.44
CA PHE A 79 4.30 4.19 -9.40
C PHE A 79 4.54 5.10 -8.19
N ALA A 80 4.76 4.53 -7.00
CA ALA A 80 5.03 5.32 -5.79
C ALA A 80 6.26 6.20 -5.97
N LEU A 81 7.36 5.63 -6.48
CA LEU A 81 8.58 6.38 -6.78
C LEU A 81 8.37 7.45 -7.85
N ARG A 82 7.55 7.17 -8.88
CA ARG A 82 7.19 8.16 -9.91
C ARG A 82 6.42 9.35 -9.34
N PHE A 83 5.73 9.17 -8.21
CA PHE A 83 4.92 10.19 -7.56
C PHE A 83 5.59 10.81 -6.32
N ASP A 84 6.88 10.54 -6.11
CA ASP A 84 7.64 10.98 -4.93
C ASP A 84 7.02 10.51 -3.60
N VAL A 85 6.30 9.38 -3.64
CA VAL A 85 5.73 8.74 -2.46
C VAL A 85 6.78 7.81 -1.86
N PRO A 86 7.17 8.00 -0.60
CA PRO A 86 8.20 7.19 0.04
C PRO A 86 7.76 5.72 0.15
N VAL A 87 8.69 4.82 -0.15
CA VAL A 87 8.45 3.38 -0.14
C VAL A 87 9.29 2.71 0.94
N VAL A 88 8.64 1.88 1.75
CA VAL A 88 9.28 1.02 2.75
C VAL A 88 9.04 -0.44 2.42
N GLY A 89 10.10 -1.18 2.14
CA GLY A 89 10.06 -2.61 1.80
C GLY A 89 10.24 -3.52 3.01
N ILE A 90 9.44 -4.59 3.09
CA ILE A 90 9.65 -5.74 4.00
C ILE A 90 9.76 -7.01 3.16
N ALA A 91 10.92 -7.67 3.19
CA ALA A 91 11.18 -8.90 2.43
C ALA A 91 10.71 -8.83 0.96
N THR A 92 10.88 -7.67 0.32
CA THR A 92 10.41 -7.37 -1.05
C THR A 92 11.58 -7.34 -2.04
N TRP A 93 11.31 -6.89 -3.27
CA TRP A 93 12.29 -6.70 -4.33
C TRP A 93 13.54 -5.96 -3.86
N ASN A 94 14.72 -6.55 -4.10
CA ASN A 94 16.00 -5.90 -3.90
C ASN A 94 16.44 -5.28 -5.23
N ILE A 95 15.93 -4.08 -5.48
CA ILE A 95 16.14 -3.30 -6.69
C ILE A 95 17.03 -2.10 -6.35
N ASN A 96 17.92 -1.71 -7.27
CA ASN A 96 18.88 -0.61 -7.06
C ASN A 96 18.19 0.76 -7.20
N ILE A 97 17.20 1.01 -6.33
CA ILE A 97 16.39 2.22 -6.28
C ILE A 97 16.12 2.57 -4.80
N PRO A 98 15.80 3.84 -4.48
CA PRO A 98 15.82 4.35 -3.10
C PRO A 98 14.58 3.93 -2.30
N ILE A 99 14.42 2.63 -2.02
CA ILE A 99 13.44 2.12 -1.06
C ILE A 99 14.08 1.94 0.32
N LEU A 100 13.35 2.34 1.37
CA LEU A 100 13.75 2.06 2.75
C LEU A 100 13.52 0.57 3.04
N LYS A 101 14.41 -0.06 3.81
CA LYS A 101 14.29 -1.49 4.14
C LYS A 101 13.98 -1.67 5.61
N ALA A 102 12.83 -2.28 5.90
CA ALA A 102 12.40 -2.63 7.24
C ALA A 102 12.49 -4.14 7.48
N LYS A 103 12.82 -4.52 8.71
CA LYS A 103 12.93 -5.91 9.16
C LYS A 103 11.59 -6.49 9.63
N ASN A 104 10.66 -5.63 10.03
CA ASN A 104 9.36 -6.03 10.56
C ASN A 104 8.29 -4.93 10.35
N PRO A 105 6.99 -5.25 10.49
CA PRO A 105 5.90 -4.31 10.25
C PRO A 105 5.97 -3.04 11.12
N LYS A 106 6.30 -3.18 12.41
CA LYS A 106 6.40 -2.04 13.34
C LYS A 106 7.46 -1.04 12.88
N GLN A 107 8.63 -1.54 12.48
CA GLN A 107 9.69 -0.70 11.93
C GLN A 107 9.25 -0.04 10.62
N ALA A 108 8.55 -0.77 9.75
CA ALA A 108 8.10 -0.23 8.46
C ALA A 108 7.14 0.95 8.63
N VAL A 109 6.18 0.84 9.54
CA VAL A 109 5.25 1.93 9.88
C VAL A 109 6.00 3.14 10.44
N GLY A 110 6.94 2.93 11.37
CA GLY A 110 7.75 4.02 11.92
C GLY A 110 8.59 4.75 10.87
N MET A 111 9.18 4.01 9.93
CA MET A 111 9.93 4.57 8.80
C MET A 111 9.03 5.34 7.84
N ALA A 112 7.85 4.81 7.51
CA ALA A 112 6.88 5.46 6.63
C ALA A 112 6.43 6.81 7.20
N LEU A 113 6.03 6.84 8.47
CA LEU A 113 5.61 8.08 9.15
C LEU A 113 6.73 9.12 9.21
N SER A 114 7.97 8.68 9.42
CA SER A 114 9.14 9.58 9.42
C SER A 114 9.44 10.14 8.04
N ALA A 115 9.28 9.33 6.99
CA ALA A 115 9.51 9.75 5.61
C ALA A 115 8.48 10.79 5.15
N ILE A 116 7.20 10.62 5.53
CA ILE A 116 6.12 11.58 5.23
C ILE A 116 6.46 12.99 5.74
N ARG A 117 6.98 13.09 6.98
CA ARG A 117 7.36 14.38 7.58
C ARG A 117 8.45 15.08 6.77
N LYS A 118 9.50 14.36 6.39
CA LYS A 118 10.61 14.89 5.58
C LYS A 118 10.18 15.36 4.20
N THR A 119 9.26 14.63 3.54
CA THR A 119 8.76 15.03 2.22
C THR A 119 7.94 16.31 2.32
N ARG A 120 7.15 16.49 3.37
CA ARG A 120 6.33 17.69 3.59
C ARG A 120 7.16 18.91 4.00
N GLU A 121 8.29 18.74 4.66
CA GLU A 121 9.24 19.83 4.99
C GLU A 121 10.02 20.36 3.77
N LYS A 122 9.97 19.62 2.64
CA LYS A 122 10.69 19.97 1.41
C LYS A 122 9.91 20.96 0.52
N TYR A 123 8.68 21.30 0.90
CA TYR A 123 7.75 22.20 0.21
C TYR A 123 7.11 23.17 1.22
#